data_AF-K0UP59-F1
#
_entry.id   AF-K0UP59-F1
#
_cell.length_a   1.000
_cell.length_b   1.000
_cell.length_c   1.000
_cell.angle_alpha   90.00
_cell.angle_beta   90.00
_cell.angle_gamma   90.00
#
_symmetry.space_group_name_H-M   'P 1'
#
loop_
_entity.id
_entity.type
_entity.pdbx_description
1 polymer ?
#
loop_
_entity_poly.entity_id
_entity_poly.type
_entity_poly.pdbx_seq_one_letter_code
_entity_poly.pdbx_strand_id
1 'polypeptide(L)'
;MSVYTDGETRADEPAFAGFNARRFEPSYAWAAQMLAGWRESDLTGFAEAARKENLDAPEGTEQKVGSGDETGWVRYYPQMKDLVETLRANGFDVRIISASAEPVVRVWAAELGFTPDKVMGVRTERDGDVLTSKLVPCGGETAIPYIEGKRCRVNEDIFGVKGPAAFEQQAEPKRAAFGAGDSDTDVTFLTDATALRLVLNRNKTELMCTAYDNADGRWLVNPMFIDPKKKQGDPYDCATEGYIEPSGKDAPLHRADGSVVPDQQDAVS
;
A
#
# COMPACT_ATOMS: atom_id res chain seq x y z
N MET A 1 -4.00 17.10 -11.52
CA MET A 1 -4.06 15.81 -10.85
C MET A 1 -4.12 14.64 -11.81
N SER A 2 -4.49 14.83 -13.09
CA SER A 2 -4.58 13.74 -14.10
C SER A 2 -3.42 12.72 -14.06
N VAL A 3 -2.17 13.19 -13.98
CA VAL A 3 -1.00 12.29 -13.98
C VAL A 3 -0.91 11.41 -12.71
N TYR A 4 -1.33 11.94 -11.56
CA TYR A 4 -1.28 11.19 -10.29
C TYR A 4 -2.54 10.36 -10.06
N THR A 5 -3.70 10.92 -10.35
CA THR A 5 -5.00 10.31 -10.06
C THR A 5 -5.39 9.29 -11.12
N ASP A 6 -5.16 9.62 -12.39
CA ASP A 6 -5.67 8.86 -13.54
C ASP A 6 -4.54 8.16 -14.32
N GLY A 7 -3.27 8.51 -14.04
CA GLY A 7 -2.13 8.01 -14.83
C GLY A 7 -2.08 8.58 -16.25
N GLU A 8 -2.77 9.70 -16.49
CA GLU A 8 -2.99 10.28 -17.82
C GLU A 8 -2.50 11.74 -17.91
N THR A 9 -2.13 12.14 -19.13
CA THR A 9 -1.87 13.54 -19.44
C THR A 9 -3.18 14.35 -19.50
N ARG A 10 -3.10 15.66 -19.68
CA ARG A 10 -4.30 16.50 -19.89
C ARG A 10 -5.02 16.25 -21.22
N ALA A 11 -4.42 15.46 -22.10
CA ALA A 11 -4.99 15.07 -23.38
C ALA A 11 -5.56 13.63 -23.34
N ASP A 12 -5.73 13.05 -22.14
CA ASP A 12 -6.22 11.69 -21.91
C ASP A 12 -5.33 10.60 -22.55
N GLU A 13 -4.06 10.94 -22.79
CA GLU A 13 -3.03 9.99 -23.23
C GLU A 13 -2.34 9.36 -22.00
N PRO A 14 -1.95 8.07 -22.05
CA PRO A 14 -1.19 7.44 -20.98
C PRO A 14 0.07 8.25 -20.65
N ALA A 15 0.24 8.64 -19.38
CA ALA A 15 1.41 9.39 -18.95
C ALA A 15 2.66 8.51 -18.83
N PHE A 16 2.48 7.19 -18.76
CA PHE A 16 3.53 6.22 -18.48
C PHE A 16 3.36 4.94 -19.32
N ALA A 17 4.47 4.27 -19.63
CA ALA A 17 4.49 3.00 -20.33
C ALA A 17 5.76 2.20 -20.00
N GLY A 18 5.76 0.90 -20.32
CA GLY A 18 6.98 0.06 -20.27
C GLY A 18 7.47 -0.28 -18.86
N PHE A 19 6.56 -0.44 -17.90
CA PHE A 19 6.88 -0.83 -16.53
C PHE A 19 6.23 -2.17 -16.16
N ASN A 20 6.73 -2.79 -15.09
CA ASN A 20 6.12 -3.97 -14.49
C ASN A 20 5.08 -3.54 -13.45
N ALA A 21 3.80 -3.73 -13.75
CA ALA A 21 2.69 -3.28 -12.90
C ALA A 21 2.65 -3.98 -11.53
N ARG A 22 3.31 -5.14 -11.36
CA ARG A 22 3.43 -5.81 -10.05
C ARG A 22 4.45 -5.16 -9.13
N ARG A 23 5.35 -4.33 -9.67
CA ARG A 23 6.53 -3.80 -8.94
C ARG A 23 6.61 -2.29 -8.94
N PHE A 24 5.90 -1.64 -9.84
CA PHE A 24 5.99 -0.21 -10.07
C PHE A 24 4.64 0.37 -10.44
N GLU A 25 4.18 1.36 -9.65
CA GLU A 25 3.06 2.24 -9.99
C GLU A 25 3.64 3.63 -10.30
N PRO A 26 3.78 4.01 -11.59
CA PRO A 26 4.42 5.25 -11.98
C PRO A 26 3.79 6.50 -11.39
N SER A 27 2.47 6.52 -11.20
CA SER A 27 1.75 7.68 -10.67
C SER A 27 2.18 7.97 -9.22
N TYR A 28 2.33 6.92 -8.41
CA TYR A 28 2.77 7.02 -7.01
C TYR A 28 4.26 7.36 -6.92
N ALA A 29 5.07 6.75 -7.80
CA ALA A 29 6.48 7.08 -7.92
C ALA A 29 6.68 8.56 -8.28
N TRP A 30 5.90 9.07 -9.24
CA TRP A 30 5.92 10.45 -9.68
C TRP A 30 5.61 11.41 -8.52
N ALA A 31 4.57 11.12 -7.73
CA ALA A 31 4.24 11.93 -6.55
C ALA A 31 5.41 12.00 -5.53
N ALA A 32 6.13 10.90 -5.31
CA ALA A 32 7.31 10.92 -4.45
C ALA A 32 8.47 11.72 -5.08
N GLN A 33 8.65 11.64 -6.39
CA GLN A 33 9.70 12.37 -7.12
C GLN A 33 9.44 13.88 -7.16
N MET A 34 8.19 14.33 -7.08
CA MET A 34 7.82 15.74 -7.00
C MET A 34 8.32 16.43 -5.71
N LEU A 35 8.78 15.65 -4.71
CA LEU A 35 9.41 16.17 -3.50
C LEU A 35 10.90 16.53 -3.71
N ALA A 36 11.46 16.27 -4.89
CA ALA A 36 12.86 16.58 -5.20
C ALA A 36 13.16 18.08 -5.05
N GLY A 37 14.37 18.40 -4.58
CA GLY A 37 14.83 19.76 -4.33
C GLY A 37 14.47 20.30 -2.93
N TRP A 38 13.65 19.60 -2.17
CA TRP A 38 13.37 19.93 -0.78
C TRP A 38 14.29 19.19 0.20
N ARG A 39 14.63 19.85 1.30
CA ARG A 39 15.25 19.18 2.45
C ARG A 39 14.22 18.32 3.16
N GLU A 40 14.65 17.19 3.72
CA GLU A 40 13.73 16.31 4.46
C GLU A 40 13.04 17.05 5.62
N SER A 41 13.75 17.94 6.33
CA SER A 41 13.16 18.73 7.41
C SER A 41 12.03 19.66 6.95
N ASP A 42 12.16 20.24 5.75
CA ASP A 42 11.12 21.11 5.19
C ASP A 42 9.88 20.28 4.82
N LEU A 43 10.08 19.11 4.22
CA LEU A 43 9.01 18.16 3.91
C LEU A 43 8.29 17.65 5.16
N THR A 44 9.03 17.36 6.24
CA THR A 44 8.45 17.03 7.54
C THR A 44 7.53 18.16 8.01
N GLY A 45 8.00 19.41 7.98
CA GLY A 45 7.19 20.56 8.36
C GLY A 45 5.91 20.72 7.52
N PHE A 46 5.98 20.51 6.21
CA PHE A 46 4.80 20.55 5.33
C PHE A 46 3.81 19.43 5.65
N ALA A 47 4.30 18.20 5.83
CA ALA A 47 3.45 17.06 6.15
C ALA A 47 2.82 17.19 7.55
N GLU A 48 3.51 17.80 8.52
CA GLU A 48 2.97 18.08 9.85
C GLU A 48 1.85 19.13 9.80
N ALA A 49 2.05 20.20 9.03
CA ALA A 49 1.03 21.22 8.81
C ALA A 49 -0.21 20.64 8.12
N ALA A 50 -0.02 19.87 7.05
CA ALA A 50 -1.11 19.19 6.35
C ALA A 50 -1.84 18.20 7.28
N ARG A 51 -1.11 17.36 8.02
CA ARG A 51 -1.71 16.43 9.00
C ARG A 51 -2.58 17.17 10.00
N LYS A 52 -2.09 18.28 10.56
CA LYS A 52 -2.86 19.09 11.51
C LYS A 52 -4.14 19.62 10.87
N GLU A 53 -4.03 20.24 9.69
CA GLU A 53 -5.18 20.77 8.96
C GLU A 53 -6.23 19.69 8.67
N ASN A 54 -5.81 18.53 8.17
CA ASN A 54 -6.73 17.43 7.84
C ASN A 54 -7.36 16.75 9.07
N LEU A 55 -6.67 16.73 10.23
CA LEU A 55 -7.23 16.20 11.48
C LEU A 55 -8.24 17.17 12.10
N ASP A 56 -7.97 18.49 12.02
CA ASP A 56 -8.86 19.53 12.55
C ASP A 56 -10.11 19.73 11.66
N ALA A 57 -10.03 19.41 10.37
CA ALA A 57 -11.15 19.51 9.43
C ALA A 57 -12.28 18.51 9.78
N PRO A 58 -13.57 18.91 9.70
CA PRO A 58 -14.71 18.00 9.86
C PRO A 58 -14.67 16.81 8.88
N GLU A 59 -15.25 15.68 9.27
CA GLU A 59 -15.42 14.54 8.36
C GLU A 59 -16.33 14.95 7.18
N GLY A 60 -15.96 14.51 5.98
CA GLY A 60 -16.60 14.91 4.72
C GLY A 60 -16.08 16.22 4.11
N THR A 61 -15.10 16.90 4.73
CA THR A 61 -14.51 18.12 4.15
C THR A 61 -13.83 17.84 2.80
N GLU A 62 -14.08 18.67 1.80
CA GLU A 62 -13.34 18.66 0.54
C GLU A 62 -12.45 19.91 0.44
N GLN A 63 -11.34 19.79 -0.30
CA GLN A 63 -10.41 20.88 -0.58
C GLN A 63 -10.12 20.97 -2.08
N LYS A 64 -9.94 22.19 -2.59
CA LYS A 64 -9.59 22.41 -4.00
C LYS A 64 -8.08 22.23 -4.18
N VAL A 65 -7.67 21.24 -4.98
CA VAL A 65 -6.28 21.01 -5.37
C VAL A 65 -6.13 21.20 -6.88
N GLY A 66 -5.55 22.34 -7.27
CA GLY A 66 -5.52 22.75 -8.67
C GLY A 66 -6.94 22.96 -9.21
N SER A 67 -7.38 22.11 -10.13
CA SER A 67 -8.71 22.16 -10.74
C SER A 67 -9.70 21.12 -10.19
N GLY A 68 -9.25 20.18 -9.35
CA GLY A 68 -10.08 19.11 -8.79
C GLY A 68 -10.42 19.33 -7.32
N ASP A 69 -11.47 18.68 -6.86
CA ASP A 69 -11.85 18.62 -5.44
C ASP A 69 -11.34 17.30 -4.85
N GLU A 70 -10.65 17.37 -3.73
CA GLU A 70 -10.00 16.25 -3.07
C GLU A 70 -10.46 16.15 -1.61
N THR A 71 -10.27 14.98 -1.01
CA THR A 71 -10.56 14.80 0.41
C THR A 71 -9.69 15.74 1.26
N GLY A 72 -10.35 16.57 2.07
CA GLY A 72 -9.75 17.57 2.95
C GLY A 72 -9.61 17.14 4.41
N TRP A 73 -9.95 15.91 4.75
CA TRP A 73 -9.93 15.39 6.11
C TRP A 73 -9.33 13.98 6.18
N VAL A 74 -8.77 13.62 7.33
CA VAL A 74 -8.25 12.26 7.59
C VAL A 74 -8.49 11.89 9.05
N ARG A 75 -8.70 10.59 9.35
CA ARG A 75 -8.80 10.05 10.71
C ARG A 75 -7.95 8.80 10.88
N TYR A 76 -7.38 8.65 12.07
CA TYR A 76 -6.89 7.36 12.52
C TYR A 76 -8.06 6.50 12.95
N TYR A 77 -8.12 5.26 12.48
CA TYR A 77 -9.07 4.28 13.01
C TYR A 77 -8.66 3.89 14.45
N PRO A 78 -9.49 4.18 15.47
CA PRO A 78 -9.18 3.81 16.85
C PRO A 78 -8.91 2.31 17.02
N GLN A 79 -9.61 1.47 16.25
CA GLN A 79 -9.46 0.01 16.25
C GLN A 79 -8.08 -0.42 15.74
N MET A 80 -7.56 0.24 14.71
CA MET A 80 -6.21 -0.05 14.20
C MET A 80 -5.13 0.46 15.14
N LYS A 81 -5.36 1.59 15.81
CA LYS A 81 -4.48 2.09 16.87
C LYS A 81 -4.41 1.09 18.04
N ASP A 82 -5.56 0.63 18.52
CA ASP A 82 -5.66 -0.39 19.58
C ASP A 82 -4.98 -1.70 19.19
N LEU A 83 -5.17 -2.18 17.95
CA LEU A 83 -4.48 -3.35 17.42
C LEU A 83 -2.96 -3.18 17.44
N VAL A 84 -2.44 -2.05 16.97
CA VAL A 84 -1.00 -1.75 16.98
C VAL A 84 -0.45 -1.73 18.41
N GLU A 85 -1.14 -1.07 19.33
CA GLU A 85 -0.76 -0.99 20.75
C GLU A 85 -0.77 -2.37 21.41
N THR A 86 -1.81 -3.17 21.15
CA THR A 86 -1.96 -4.53 21.65
C THR A 86 -0.86 -5.46 21.13
N LEU A 87 -0.56 -5.43 19.83
CA LEU A 87 0.52 -6.24 19.25
C LEU A 87 1.87 -5.89 19.88
N ARG A 88 2.18 -4.59 20.01
CA ARG A 88 3.43 -4.13 20.66
C ARG A 88 3.51 -4.56 22.13
N ALA A 89 2.42 -4.43 22.88
CA ALA A 89 2.36 -4.86 24.28
C ALA A 89 2.60 -6.36 24.45
N ASN A 90 2.33 -7.15 23.41
CA ASN A 90 2.57 -8.60 23.36
C ASN A 90 3.90 -8.97 22.66
N GLY A 91 4.82 -8.00 22.49
CA GLY A 91 6.18 -8.26 22.03
C GLY A 91 6.36 -8.37 20.53
N PHE A 92 5.35 -8.05 19.72
CA PHE A 92 5.50 -8.02 18.27
C PHE A 92 6.31 -6.80 17.81
N ASP A 93 7.22 -7.02 16.87
CA ASP A 93 7.84 -5.94 16.10
C ASP A 93 6.86 -5.43 15.03
N VAL A 94 6.10 -4.38 15.37
CA VAL A 94 5.09 -3.80 14.48
C VAL A 94 5.72 -2.73 13.60
N ARG A 95 5.47 -2.82 12.28
CA ARG A 95 6.02 -1.94 11.24
C ARG A 95 4.93 -1.49 10.27
N ILE A 96 5.18 -0.38 9.57
CA ILE A 96 4.32 0.16 8.51
C ILE A 96 5.07 0.06 7.19
N ILE A 97 4.37 -0.39 6.15
CA ILE A 97 4.83 -0.32 4.77
C ILE A 97 3.76 0.32 3.90
N SER A 98 4.12 1.36 3.15
CA SER A 98 3.18 2.16 2.38
C SER A 98 3.67 2.41 0.95
N ALA A 99 2.72 2.53 0.03
CA ALA A 99 2.99 2.98 -1.33
C ALA A 99 3.08 4.52 -1.46
N SER A 100 2.94 5.26 -0.34
CA SER A 100 3.15 6.71 -0.27
C SER A 100 4.62 7.07 -0.07
N ALA A 101 4.98 8.34 -0.33
CA ALA A 101 6.31 8.87 -0.07
C ALA A 101 6.73 8.68 1.40
N GLU A 102 7.90 8.08 1.63
CA GLU A 102 8.40 7.71 2.96
C GLU A 102 8.45 8.88 3.96
N PRO A 103 8.93 10.09 3.59
CA PRO A 103 8.95 11.23 4.53
C PRO A 103 7.54 11.63 5.02
N VAL A 104 6.53 11.51 4.16
CA VAL A 104 5.15 11.86 4.50
C VAL A 104 4.55 10.81 5.43
N VAL A 105 4.65 9.52 5.10
CA VAL A 105 4.09 8.46 5.95
C VAL A 105 4.76 8.41 7.34
N ARG A 106 6.05 8.76 7.44
CA ARG A 106 6.73 8.87 8.74
C ARG A 106 6.08 9.88 9.67
N VAL A 107 5.63 11.02 9.15
CA VAL A 107 4.95 12.05 9.95
C VAL A 107 3.62 11.55 10.50
N TRP A 108 2.82 10.84 9.69
CA TRP A 108 1.57 10.24 10.15
C TRP A 108 1.83 9.10 11.15
N ALA A 109 2.82 8.24 10.88
CA ALA A 109 3.17 7.13 11.76
C ALA A 109 3.74 7.58 13.12
N ALA A 110 4.39 8.74 13.19
CA ALA A 110 4.96 9.28 14.43
C ALA A 110 3.90 9.53 15.51
N GLU A 111 2.69 9.98 15.13
CA GLU A 111 1.56 10.16 16.06
C GLU A 111 1.11 8.84 16.72
N LEU A 112 1.34 7.72 16.03
CA LEU A 112 1.08 6.38 16.51
C LEU A 112 2.29 5.78 17.25
N GLY A 113 3.31 6.59 17.57
CA GLY A 113 4.51 6.18 18.30
C GLY A 113 5.48 5.31 17.50
N PHE A 114 5.41 5.29 16.16
CA PHE A 114 6.42 4.61 15.35
C PHE A 114 7.68 5.46 15.22
N THR A 115 8.84 4.82 15.36
CA THR A 115 10.13 5.41 15.00
C THR A 115 10.39 5.28 13.50
N PRO A 116 11.23 6.15 12.89
CA PRO A 116 11.47 6.14 11.45
C PRO A 116 11.96 4.81 10.86
N ASP A 117 12.66 3.97 11.63
CA ASP A 117 13.14 2.63 11.22
C ASP A 117 12.02 1.58 11.13
N LYS A 118 10.83 1.88 11.67
CA LYS A 118 9.64 1.03 11.61
C LYS A 118 8.69 1.41 10.48
N VAL A 119 9.05 2.39 9.65
CA VAL A 119 8.18 2.93 8.61
C VAL A 119 8.92 2.91 7.28
N MET A 120 8.36 2.17 6.33
CA MET A 120 8.86 2.02 4.97
C MET A 120 7.88 2.68 3.98
N GLY A 121 8.41 3.44 3.03
CA GLY A 121 7.62 4.07 1.96
C GLY A 121 8.39 4.15 0.64
N VAL A 122 7.82 4.89 -0.32
CA VAL A 122 8.54 5.22 -1.57
C VAL A 122 9.69 6.16 -1.22
N ARG A 123 10.91 5.78 -1.62
CA ARG A 123 12.13 6.54 -1.33
C ARG A 123 12.75 7.08 -2.61
N THR A 124 13.29 8.29 -2.51
CA THR A 124 14.25 8.82 -3.49
C THR A 124 15.64 8.94 -2.85
N GLU A 125 16.67 8.88 -3.68
CA GLU A 125 18.05 9.14 -3.30
C GLU A 125 18.19 10.58 -2.80
N ARG A 126 19.24 10.85 -2.04
CA ARG A 126 19.51 12.15 -1.42
C ARG A 126 20.86 12.69 -1.85
N ASP A 127 20.95 14.00 -1.98
CA ASP A 127 22.20 14.76 -2.03
C ASP A 127 22.30 15.58 -0.74
N GLY A 128 23.10 15.09 0.22
CA GLY A 128 23.07 15.60 1.59
C GLY A 128 21.70 15.38 2.25
N ASP A 129 21.07 16.46 2.72
CA ASP A 129 19.73 16.47 3.32
C ASP A 129 18.60 16.75 2.31
N VAL A 130 18.94 16.97 1.04
CA VAL A 130 18.01 17.29 -0.05
C VAL A 130 17.60 16.02 -0.79
N LEU A 131 16.30 15.84 -1.02
CA LEU A 131 15.77 14.74 -1.84
C LEU A 131 16.04 14.99 -3.32
N THR A 132 16.43 13.95 -4.04
CA THR A 132 16.53 13.95 -5.51
C THR A 132 15.26 13.34 -6.14
N SER A 133 15.18 13.36 -7.47
CA SER A 133 14.13 12.67 -8.22
C SER A 133 14.46 11.20 -8.53
N LYS A 134 15.65 10.71 -8.18
CA LYS A 134 16.05 9.33 -8.47
C LYS A 134 15.49 8.39 -7.41
N LEU A 135 14.71 7.39 -7.82
CA LEU A 135 14.12 6.43 -6.88
C LEU A 135 15.20 5.51 -6.29
N VAL A 136 15.02 5.14 -5.02
CA VAL A 136 15.81 4.06 -4.42
C VAL A 136 15.22 2.74 -4.90
N PRO A 137 16.00 1.90 -5.60
CA PRO A 137 15.51 0.65 -6.17
C PRO A 137 15.17 -0.40 -5.10
N CYS A 138 14.61 -1.52 -5.54
CA CYS A 138 14.48 -2.73 -4.74
C CYS A 138 14.78 -3.94 -5.62
N GLY A 139 15.48 -4.94 -5.08
CA GLY A 139 15.77 -6.19 -5.78
C GLY A 139 16.69 -6.03 -7.01
N GLY A 140 17.39 -4.90 -7.10
CA GLY A 140 18.27 -4.57 -8.22
C GLY A 140 17.60 -3.86 -9.40
N GLU A 141 16.32 -3.49 -9.28
CA GLU A 141 15.58 -2.77 -10.32
C GLU A 141 14.70 -1.64 -9.75
N THR A 142 14.14 -0.80 -10.62
CA THR A 142 13.18 0.23 -10.23
C THR A 142 11.89 -0.44 -9.75
N ALA A 143 11.65 -0.35 -8.44
CA ALA A 143 10.45 -0.83 -7.79
C ALA A 143 10.13 0.06 -6.59
N ILE A 144 8.84 0.20 -6.29
CA ILE A 144 8.35 0.96 -5.13
C ILE A 144 7.54 0.02 -4.23
N PRO A 145 7.21 0.36 -2.96
CA PRO A 145 6.45 -0.53 -2.08
C PRO A 145 4.98 -0.64 -2.51
N TYR A 146 4.75 -1.32 -3.62
CA TYR A 146 3.49 -1.55 -4.30
C TYR A 146 3.44 -3.00 -4.74
N ILE A 147 2.41 -3.75 -4.33
CA ILE A 147 2.24 -5.17 -4.62
C ILE A 147 3.52 -5.97 -4.27
N GLU A 148 4.28 -6.47 -5.24
CA GLU A 148 5.51 -7.26 -5.01
C GLU A 148 6.63 -6.40 -4.45
N GLY A 149 6.63 -5.11 -4.76
CA GLY A 149 7.59 -4.19 -4.21
C GLY A 149 7.42 -3.98 -2.71
N LYS A 150 6.23 -4.21 -2.13
CA LYS A 150 6.08 -4.23 -0.66
C LYS A 150 6.84 -5.39 -0.05
N ARG A 151 6.65 -6.61 -0.58
CA ARG A 151 7.45 -7.79 -0.19
C ARG A 151 8.94 -7.51 -0.36
N CYS A 152 9.35 -6.96 -1.52
CA CYS A 152 10.74 -6.64 -1.80
C CYS A 152 11.34 -5.72 -0.73
N ARG A 153 10.65 -4.62 -0.41
CA ARG A 153 11.14 -3.66 0.58
C ARG A 153 11.26 -4.27 1.97
N VAL A 154 10.28 -5.08 2.39
CA VAL A 154 10.37 -5.83 3.67
C VAL A 154 11.58 -6.77 3.65
N ASN A 155 11.75 -7.55 2.58
CA ASN A 155 12.83 -8.51 2.45
C ASN A 155 14.21 -7.85 2.49
N GLU A 156 14.40 -6.70 1.84
CA GLU A 156 15.66 -5.96 1.85
C GLU A 156 15.97 -5.29 3.19
N ASP A 157 15.00 -4.53 3.71
CA ASP A 157 15.22 -3.62 4.82
C ASP A 157 15.14 -4.35 6.17
N ILE A 158 14.35 -5.42 6.27
CA ILE A 158 14.14 -6.18 7.52
C ILE A 158 14.98 -7.45 7.56
N PHE A 159 14.99 -8.22 6.47
CA PHE A 159 15.60 -9.54 6.43
C PHE A 159 16.94 -9.60 5.70
N GLY A 160 17.43 -8.46 5.20
CA GLY A 160 18.73 -8.33 4.55
C GLY A 160 18.86 -9.12 3.24
N VAL A 161 17.75 -9.56 2.64
CA VAL A 161 17.75 -10.24 1.34
C VAL A 161 18.18 -9.25 0.26
N LYS A 162 18.97 -9.67 -0.72
CA LYS A 162 19.53 -8.79 -1.75
C LYS A 162 19.23 -9.30 -3.14
N GLY A 163 19.18 -8.37 -4.09
CA GLY A 163 18.97 -8.67 -5.50
C GLY A 163 17.58 -9.27 -5.78
N PRO A 164 17.40 -9.95 -6.92
CA PRO A 164 16.08 -10.42 -7.36
C PRO A 164 15.36 -11.33 -6.35
N ALA A 165 16.11 -12.02 -5.48
CA ALA A 165 15.55 -12.83 -4.41
C ALA A 165 14.67 -12.04 -3.43
N ALA A 166 14.78 -10.71 -3.38
CA ALA A 166 13.91 -9.88 -2.56
C ALA A 166 12.44 -9.91 -3.03
N PHE A 167 12.16 -10.18 -4.32
CA PHE A 167 10.78 -10.33 -4.80
C PHE A 167 10.15 -11.70 -4.47
N GLU A 168 10.96 -12.65 -4.02
CA GLU A 168 10.51 -14.00 -3.71
C GLU A 168 9.94 -14.11 -2.30
N GLN A 169 8.92 -14.95 -2.14
CA GLN A 169 8.45 -15.32 -0.81
C GLN A 169 9.58 -16.03 -0.06
N GLN A 170 9.92 -15.54 1.13
CA GLN A 170 11.00 -16.11 1.93
C GLN A 170 10.55 -17.33 2.75
N ALA A 171 11.49 -18.03 3.36
CA ALA A 171 11.17 -19.03 4.37
C ALA A 171 10.42 -18.39 5.55
N GLU A 172 9.58 -19.18 6.24
CA GLU A 172 8.70 -18.73 7.33
C GLU A 172 9.38 -17.81 8.39
N PRO A 173 10.62 -18.07 8.85
CA PRO A 173 11.27 -17.20 9.83
C PRO A 173 11.60 -15.78 9.32
N LYS A 174 11.51 -15.55 8.02
CA LYS A 174 11.74 -14.26 7.35
C LYS A 174 10.44 -13.68 6.78
N ARG A 175 9.33 -13.92 7.46
CA ARG A 175 7.99 -13.46 7.08
C ARG A 175 7.27 -12.93 8.30
N ALA A 176 6.35 -12.00 8.08
CA ALA A 176 5.53 -11.48 9.17
C ALA A 176 4.57 -12.57 9.68
N ALA A 177 4.36 -12.64 10.99
CA ALA A 177 3.31 -13.52 11.53
C ALA A 177 1.90 -12.97 11.22
N PHE A 178 1.77 -11.65 11.18
CA PHE A 178 0.52 -10.95 10.95
C PHE A 178 0.68 -9.86 9.89
N GLY A 179 -0.33 -9.69 9.04
CA GLY A 179 -0.40 -8.60 8.06
C GLY A 179 -1.76 -7.93 8.04
N ALA A 180 -1.79 -6.61 7.80
CA ALA A 180 -3.03 -5.86 7.62
C ALA A 180 -2.93 -4.92 6.40
N GLY A 181 -3.98 -4.84 5.59
CA GLY A 181 -4.03 -4.00 4.38
C GLY A 181 -5.45 -3.77 3.88
N ASP A 182 -5.60 -3.03 2.79
CA ASP A 182 -6.91 -2.56 2.32
C ASP A 182 -7.02 -2.46 0.79
N SER A 183 -5.95 -2.79 0.06
CA SER A 183 -5.88 -2.66 -1.39
C SER A 183 -5.13 -3.79 -2.08
N ASP A 184 -5.29 -3.89 -3.40
CA ASP A 184 -4.50 -4.83 -4.22
C ASP A 184 -2.98 -4.59 -4.03
N THR A 185 -2.58 -3.36 -3.71
CA THR A 185 -1.18 -3.00 -3.40
C THR A 185 -0.60 -3.78 -2.22
N ASP A 186 -1.44 -4.38 -1.37
CA ASP A 186 -1.08 -5.12 -0.16
C ASP A 186 -1.04 -6.63 -0.36
N VAL A 187 -1.70 -7.15 -1.39
CA VAL A 187 -2.04 -8.59 -1.51
C VAL A 187 -0.83 -9.51 -1.37
N THR A 188 0.33 -9.10 -1.90
CA THR A 188 1.52 -9.94 -1.94
C THR A 188 2.14 -10.13 -0.55
N PHE A 189 2.37 -9.04 0.19
CA PHE A 189 2.95 -9.16 1.53
C PHE A 189 1.92 -9.71 2.54
N LEU A 190 0.62 -9.48 2.30
CA LEU A 190 -0.45 -10.12 3.09
C LEU A 190 -0.42 -11.63 2.90
N THR A 191 -0.34 -12.11 1.66
CA THR A 191 -0.19 -13.55 1.36
C THR A 191 1.07 -14.14 2.01
N ASP A 192 2.12 -13.34 2.18
CA ASP A 192 3.31 -13.74 2.93
C ASP A 192 3.12 -13.84 4.43
N ALA A 193 2.07 -13.28 5.04
CA ALA A 193 1.86 -13.47 6.47
C ALA A 193 1.70 -14.97 6.78
N THR A 194 2.28 -15.44 7.89
CA THR A 194 2.34 -16.88 8.21
C THR A 194 1.20 -17.33 9.11
N ALA A 195 0.70 -16.45 9.99
CA ALA A 195 -0.40 -16.74 10.88
C ALA A 195 -1.69 -16.09 10.40
N LEU A 196 -1.91 -14.79 10.60
CA LEU A 196 -3.24 -14.18 10.40
C LEU A 196 -3.16 -12.94 9.50
N ARG A 197 -4.21 -12.71 8.72
CA ARG A 197 -4.31 -11.58 7.80
C ARG A 197 -5.60 -10.82 8.05
N LEU A 198 -5.52 -9.50 8.16
CA LEU A 198 -6.68 -8.62 8.25
C LEU A 198 -6.77 -7.77 6.98
N VAL A 199 -7.93 -7.78 6.34
CA VAL A 199 -8.23 -6.88 5.23
C VAL A 199 -9.38 -5.95 5.58
N LEU A 200 -9.20 -4.66 5.29
CA LEU A 200 -10.29 -3.69 5.29
C LEU A 200 -10.89 -3.65 3.89
N ASN A 201 -12.14 -4.08 3.75
CA ASN A 201 -12.81 -4.21 2.47
C ASN A 201 -13.10 -2.82 1.85
N ARG A 202 -12.34 -2.50 0.80
CA ARG A 202 -12.54 -1.32 -0.07
C ARG A 202 -13.07 -1.69 -1.46
N ASN A 203 -13.53 -2.93 -1.63
CA ASN A 203 -13.95 -3.54 -2.88
C ASN A 203 -12.81 -3.56 -3.92
N LYS A 204 -11.68 -4.17 -3.54
CA LYS A 204 -10.47 -4.28 -4.36
C LYS A 204 -10.29 -5.70 -4.86
N THR A 205 -10.36 -5.91 -6.17
CA THR A 205 -10.65 -7.22 -6.77
C THR A 205 -9.64 -8.29 -6.40
N GLU A 206 -8.34 -8.12 -6.70
CA GLU A 206 -7.32 -9.15 -6.41
C GLU A 206 -7.23 -9.43 -4.90
N LEU A 207 -7.25 -8.38 -4.07
CA LEU A 207 -7.21 -8.54 -2.62
C LEU A 207 -8.44 -9.29 -2.10
N MET A 208 -9.65 -8.92 -2.52
CA MET A 208 -10.88 -9.51 -2.02
C MET A 208 -11.09 -10.92 -2.56
N CYS A 209 -10.71 -11.20 -3.80
CA CYS A 209 -10.65 -12.56 -4.34
C CYS A 209 -9.75 -13.46 -3.50
N THR A 210 -8.55 -12.98 -3.16
CA THR A 210 -7.60 -13.73 -2.32
C THR A 210 -8.14 -13.93 -0.90
N ALA A 211 -8.70 -12.87 -0.30
CA ALA A 211 -9.18 -12.91 1.07
C ALA A 211 -10.46 -13.75 1.25
N TYR A 212 -11.36 -13.76 0.26
CA TYR A 212 -12.59 -14.56 0.31
C TYR A 212 -12.37 -16.02 -0.11
N ASP A 213 -11.45 -16.31 -1.05
CA ASP A 213 -11.05 -17.69 -1.34
C ASP A 213 -10.53 -18.38 -0.07
N ASN A 214 -9.76 -17.65 0.74
CA ASN A 214 -9.37 -18.01 2.11
C ASN A 214 -8.90 -19.47 2.23
N ALA A 215 -8.11 -19.96 1.28
CA ALA A 215 -7.77 -21.37 1.17
C ALA A 215 -7.12 -21.97 2.43
N ASP A 216 -6.46 -21.15 3.25
CA ASP A 216 -5.85 -21.57 4.52
C ASP A 216 -6.66 -21.24 5.78
N GLY A 217 -7.82 -20.59 5.63
CA GLY A 217 -8.74 -20.25 6.71
C GLY A 217 -8.25 -19.14 7.64
N ARG A 218 -7.25 -18.34 7.23
CA ARG A 218 -6.60 -17.33 8.11
C ARG A 218 -6.77 -15.88 7.66
N TRP A 219 -7.75 -15.62 6.80
CA TRP A 219 -8.13 -14.27 6.38
C TRP A 219 -9.33 -13.75 7.19
N LEU A 220 -9.16 -12.56 7.74
CA LEU A 220 -10.22 -11.79 8.39
C LEU A 220 -10.59 -10.63 7.48
N VAL A 221 -11.87 -10.58 7.07
CA VAL A 221 -12.42 -9.49 6.26
C VAL A 221 -13.27 -8.60 7.15
N ASN A 222 -12.98 -7.30 7.17
CA ASN A 222 -13.72 -6.31 7.93
C ASN A 222 -14.09 -5.13 7.01
N PRO A 223 -15.28 -4.52 7.11
CA PRO A 223 -15.56 -3.25 6.44
C PRO A 223 -14.57 -2.15 6.85
N MET A 224 -14.52 -1.05 6.11
CA MET A 224 -13.87 0.16 6.64
C MET A 224 -14.62 0.65 7.89
N PHE A 225 -13.88 1.21 8.86
CA PHE A 225 -14.49 1.66 10.12
C PHE A 225 -15.21 3.01 10.00
N ILE A 226 -14.86 3.81 8.99
CA ILE A 226 -15.54 5.07 8.64
C ILE A 226 -15.94 4.97 7.18
N ASP A 227 -17.18 5.38 6.88
CA ASP A 227 -17.80 5.34 5.56
C ASP A 227 -17.59 4.03 4.78
N PRO A 228 -17.94 2.85 5.35
CA PRO A 228 -17.76 1.58 4.68
C PRO A 228 -18.35 1.58 3.28
N LYS A 229 -17.63 0.96 2.33
CA LYS A 229 -18.16 0.78 0.99
C LYS A 229 -19.40 -0.09 1.07
N LYS A 230 -20.36 0.20 0.20
CA LYS A 230 -21.52 -0.68 0.04
C LYS A 230 -21.01 -2.05 -0.37
N LYS A 231 -21.57 -3.07 0.27
CA LYS A 231 -21.43 -4.47 -0.13
C LYS A 231 -21.64 -4.59 -1.64
N GLN A 232 -20.72 -5.24 -2.34
CA GLN A 232 -20.92 -5.51 -3.76
C GLN A 232 -22.12 -6.44 -3.97
N GLY A 233 -22.98 -6.08 -4.93
CA GLY A 233 -24.12 -6.90 -5.33
C GLY A 233 -23.71 -8.02 -6.29
N ASP A 234 -22.80 -7.71 -7.20
CA ASP A 234 -22.17 -8.67 -8.10
C ASP A 234 -20.95 -9.32 -7.43
N PRO A 235 -20.60 -10.57 -7.77
CA PRO A 235 -19.37 -11.20 -7.32
C PRO A 235 -18.12 -10.40 -7.74
N TYR A 236 -17.02 -10.59 -7.01
CA TYR A 236 -15.69 -10.26 -7.50
C TYR A 236 -15.30 -11.25 -8.60
N ASP A 237 -14.90 -10.73 -9.77
CA ASP A 237 -14.58 -11.51 -10.98
C ASP A 237 -13.22 -12.24 -10.89
N CYS A 238 -13.07 -13.10 -9.89
CA CYS A 238 -11.80 -13.77 -9.57
C CYS A 238 -11.33 -14.73 -10.68
N ALA A 239 -12.27 -15.32 -11.40
CA ALA A 239 -11.97 -16.29 -12.44
C ALA A 239 -11.50 -15.65 -13.76
N THR A 240 -11.61 -14.33 -13.92
CA THR A 240 -11.23 -13.61 -15.14
C THR A 240 -10.33 -12.41 -14.89
N GLU A 241 -10.52 -11.69 -13.78
CA GLU A 241 -9.87 -10.41 -13.46
C GLU A 241 -9.27 -10.39 -12.04
N GLY A 242 -9.13 -11.55 -11.41
CA GLY A 242 -8.67 -11.67 -10.02
C GLY A 242 -7.18 -11.44 -9.77
N TYR A 243 -6.37 -11.18 -10.80
CA TYR A 243 -4.93 -11.01 -10.69
C TYR A 243 -4.41 -9.94 -11.65
N ILE A 244 -3.64 -8.98 -11.15
CA ILE A 244 -2.96 -7.98 -11.96
C ILE A 244 -1.66 -8.58 -12.51
N GLU A 245 -1.55 -8.78 -13.82
CA GLU A 245 -0.33 -9.28 -14.44
C GLU A 245 0.82 -8.25 -14.39
N PRO A 246 2.10 -8.66 -14.55
CA PRO A 246 3.21 -7.73 -14.77
C PRO A 246 3.00 -6.76 -15.93
N SER A 247 2.18 -7.15 -16.92
CA SER A 247 1.79 -6.33 -18.07
C SER A 247 0.80 -5.20 -17.70
N GLY A 248 0.19 -5.26 -16.52
CA GLY A 248 -0.90 -4.40 -16.08
C GLY A 248 -2.30 -4.85 -16.50
N LYS A 249 -2.42 -5.99 -17.21
CA LYS A 249 -3.71 -6.58 -17.56
C LYS A 249 -4.26 -7.42 -16.42
N ASP A 250 -5.57 -7.50 -16.35
CA ASP A 250 -6.24 -8.43 -15.44
C ASP A 250 -6.25 -9.85 -16.02
N ALA A 251 -6.13 -10.83 -15.14
CA ALA A 251 -6.10 -12.25 -15.45
C ALA A 251 -6.77 -13.08 -14.33
N PRO A 252 -7.08 -14.37 -14.58
CA PRO A 252 -7.61 -15.25 -13.55
C PRO A 252 -6.67 -15.37 -12.35
N LEU A 253 -7.22 -15.33 -11.14
CA LEU A 253 -6.47 -15.65 -9.93
C LEU A 253 -6.30 -17.17 -9.80
N HIS A 254 -5.07 -17.61 -9.52
CA HIS A 254 -4.74 -19.03 -9.32
C HIS A 254 -4.32 -19.30 -7.88
N ARG A 255 -4.78 -20.45 -7.34
CA ARG A 255 -4.26 -21.01 -6.09
C ARG A 255 -2.85 -21.57 -6.28
N ALA A 256 -2.20 -21.92 -5.17
CA ALA A 256 -0.86 -22.52 -5.18
C ALA A 256 -0.79 -23.86 -5.95
N ASP A 257 -1.91 -24.60 -6.06
CA ASP A 257 -2.00 -25.83 -6.85
C ASP A 257 -2.29 -25.58 -8.35
N GLY A 258 -2.39 -24.31 -8.76
CA GLY A 258 -2.69 -23.88 -10.12
C GLY A 258 -4.18 -23.85 -10.48
N SER A 259 -5.08 -24.28 -9.59
CA SER A 259 -6.52 -24.16 -9.82
C SER A 259 -6.97 -22.70 -9.84
N VAL A 260 -7.93 -22.38 -10.72
CA VAL A 260 -8.52 -21.04 -10.77
C VAL A 260 -9.42 -20.82 -9.55
N VAL A 261 -9.34 -19.63 -8.96
CA VAL A 261 -10.24 -19.18 -7.89
C VAL A 261 -11.57 -18.79 -8.53
N PRO A 262 -12.70 -19.41 -8.14
CA PRO A 262 -14.01 -19.01 -8.63
C PRO A 262 -14.39 -17.64 -8.09
N ASP A 263 -15.31 -16.97 -8.75
CA ASP A 263 -15.81 -15.65 -8.34
C ASP A 263 -16.32 -15.68 -6.90
N GLN A 264 -15.97 -14.64 -6.14
CA GLN A 264 -16.22 -14.57 -4.71
C GLN A 264 -17.35 -13.59 -4.40
N GLN A 265 -18.21 -13.94 -3.47
CA GLN A 265 -19.29 -13.06 -3.03
C GLN A 265 -18.81 -12.17 -1.89
N ASP A 266 -19.16 -10.89 -1.95
CA ASP A 266 -18.96 -10.01 -0.81
C ASP A 266 -19.78 -10.51 0.38
N ALA A 267 -19.19 -10.53 1.57
CA ALA A 267 -19.83 -11.01 2.78
C ALA A 267 -20.07 -9.90 3.82
N VAL A 268 -19.48 -8.72 3.63
CA VAL A 268 -19.48 -7.65 4.64
C VAL A 268 -20.07 -6.35 4.10
N SER A 269 -20.58 -5.50 5.00
CA SER A 269 -21.15 -4.17 4.71
C SER A 269 -20.90 -3.22 5.88
#